data_AF-A0AAD6BV46-F1
#
_entry.id   AF-A0AAD6BV46-F1
#
_cell.length_a   1.000
_cell.length_b   1.000
_cell.length_c   1.000
_cell.angle_alpha   90.00
_cell.angle_beta   90.00
_cell.angle_gamma   90.00
#
_symmetry.space_group_name_H-M   'P 1'
#
loop_
_entity.id
_entity.type
_entity.pdbx_description
1 polymer ?
#
loop_
_entity_poly.entity_id
_entity_poly.type
_entity_poly.pdbx_seq_one_letter_code
_entity_poly.pdbx_strand_id
1 'polypeptide(L)'
;MIAANVPHLPDGDSPDLILVPATPEERIASIKLNSTAWKGFLDVETYIAREDHLRSQRLTRDGLTCWILVDGSEPEGDRTILSSCETYQKKALLAHDGQVEDVSTHGIGCVYCRPEFRGKGYAKRMLEELSRKLDTWKMEKQPRGRAFFTILFSDIGKKFYAQFGWRPYSSSHMVLPARAKEELSNGVVGTSVTRDLYAEDVDKNMCNDTVITKLREDMRVASKKSQTAKVAILPNLDHFVWHWAREEFYAQQLFSNRQPPIIKGAGNDDVRVYCAWNRKFGETPEDSVLYILRWVYDEPTSPEAEQALVQAMADILRRAQQEAKEWGLSNVEFWNPEPFLQKAVKVLDPDAEVVHREKSSISCLRWTGDEHGLGQDVEWILNEKYTWC
;
A
#
# COMPACT_ATOMS: atom_id res chain seq x y z
N MET A 1 32.21 13.14 29.59
CA MET A 1 31.29 12.20 28.91
C MET A 1 30.27 11.74 29.95
N ILE A 2 29.08 12.32 29.95
CA ILE A 2 27.99 11.85 30.80
C ILE A 2 27.43 10.63 30.08
N ALA A 3 27.67 9.43 30.62
CA ALA A 3 27.00 8.23 30.16
C ALA A 3 25.50 8.48 30.34
N ALA A 4 24.75 8.56 29.23
CA ALA A 4 23.31 8.60 29.30
C ALA A 4 22.84 7.37 30.10
N ASN A 5 22.04 7.60 31.14
CA ASN A 5 21.41 6.55 31.91
C ASN A 5 20.58 5.71 30.94
N VAL A 6 21.12 4.57 30.50
CA VAL A 6 20.32 3.60 29.74
C VAL A 6 19.38 2.98 30.77
N PRO A 7 18.06 3.15 30.63
CA PRO A 7 17.11 2.49 31.52
C PRO A 7 17.44 1.00 31.57
N HIS A 8 17.28 0.36 32.73
CA HIS A 8 17.38 -1.09 32.78
C HIS A 8 16.26 -1.67 31.90
N LEU A 9 16.61 -2.12 30.69
CA LEU A 9 15.62 -2.62 29.76
C LEU A 9 15.29 -4.08 30.09
N PRO A 10 14.00 -4.47 30.08
CA PRO A 10 13.60 -5.86 30.25
C PRO A 10 14.11 -6.75 29.11
N ASP A 11 14.26 -8.05 29.34
CA ASP A 11 14.52 -9.01 28.26
C ASP A 11 13.33 -9.04 27.27
N GLY A 12 13.60 -9.24 25.97
CA GLY A 12 12.55 -9.32 24.94
C GLY A 12 11.58 -10.48 25.14
N ASP A 13 11.99 -11.53 25.84
CA ASP A 13 11.13 -12.66 26.20
C ASP A 13 10.52 -12.51 27.62
N SER A 14 10.70 -11.36 28.29
CA SER A 14 10.11 -11.11 29.62
C SER A 14 8.57 -11.28 29.59
N PRO A 15 7.97 -11.96 30.60
CA PRO A 15 6.52 -12.10 30.68
C PRO A 15 5.81 -10.76 30.92
N ASP A 16 6.51 -9.76 31.46
CA ASP A 16 5.95 -8.44 31.80
C ASP A 16 5.76 -7.55 30.56
N LEU A 17 6.32 -7.95 29.41
CA LEU A 17 6.12 -7.22 28.16
C LEU A 17 4.72 -7.43 27.60
N ILE A 18 4.01 -6.33 27.40
CA ILE A 18 2.65 -6.31 26.88
C ILE A 18 2.55 -5.43 25.64
N LEU A 19 1.68 -5.84 24.72
CA LEU A 19 1.30 -5.06 23.54
C LEU A 19 -0.05 -4.39 23.78
N VAL A 20 -0.06 -3.06 23.83
CA VAL A 20 -1.24 -2.25 24.14
C VAL A 20 -1.48 -1.18 23.07
N PRO A 21 -2.75 -0.74 22.88
CA PRO A 21 -3.02 0.49 22.15
C PRO A 21 -2.35 1.68 22.86
N ALA A 22 -1.67 2.53 22.11
CA ALA A 22 -1.05 3.72 22.64
C ALA A 22 -2.10 4.77 23.06
N THR A 23 -1.84 5.46 24.17
CA THR A 23 -2.50 6.73 24.50
C THR A 23 -2.21 7.80 23.43
N PRO A 24 -2.95 8.92 23.39
CA PRO A 24 -2.64 10.03 22.49
C PRO A 24 -1.19 10.51 22.63
N GLU A 25 -0.68 10.62 23.86
CA GLU A 25 0.67 11.07 24.17
C GLU A 25 1.72 10.04 23.73
N GLU A 26 1.51 8.76 24.04
CA GLU A 26 2.40 7.67 23.61
C GLU A 26 2.43 7.51 22.09
N ARG A 27 1.31 7.77 21.40
CA ARG A 27 1.28 7.81 19.93
C ARG A 27 2.20 8.90 19.41
N ILE A 28 2.11 10.12 19.95
CA ILE A 28 3.00 11.22 19.54
C ILE A 28 4.46 10.88 19.86
N ALA A 29 4.73 10.25 21.00
CA ALA A 29 6.07 9.76 21.33
C ALA A 29 6.57 8.72 20.32
N SER A 30 5.74 7.75 19.95
CA SER A 30 6.03 6.73 18.92
C SER A 30 6.35 7.35 17.56
N ILE A 31 5.58 8.36 17.13
CA ILE A 31 5.83 9.11 15.90
C ILE A 31 7.16 9.87 15.99
N LYS A 32 7.45 10.53 17.11
CA LYS A 32 8.76 11.19 17.32
C LYS A 32 9.92 10.21 17.20
N LEU A 33 9.79 9.00 17.76
CA LEU A 33 10.80 7.95 17.66
C LEU A 33 10.99 7.49 16.19
N ASN A 34 9.90 7.19 15.49
CA ASN A 34 9.95 6.69 14.12
C ASN A 34 10.32 7.78 13.08
N SER A 35 10.27 9.06 13.46
CA SER A 35 10.67 10.19 12.60
C SER A 35 12.11 10.04 12.07
N THR A 36 12.99 9.41 12.85
CA THR A 36 14.37 9.09 12.46
C THR A 36 14.47 8.24 11.19
N ALA A 37 13.43 7.48 10.85
CA ALA A 37 13.37 6.63 9.68
C ALA A 37 12.55 7.23 8.53
N TRP A 38 11.48 7.98 8.82
CA TRP A 38 10.44 8.28 7.82
C TRP A 38 10.04 9.75 7.69
N LYS A 39 10.67 10.67 8.44
CA LYS A 39 10.34 12.09 8.31
C LYS A 39 10.79 12.70 6.98
N GLY A 40 11.79 12.09 6.34
CA GLY A 40 12.38 12.64 5.13
C GLY A 40 12.96 14.04 5.40
N PHE A 41 12.69 14.96 4.48
CA PHE A 41 13.09 16.36 4.58
C PHE A 41 12.28 17.18 5.59
N LEU A 42 11.18 16.65 6.15
CA LEU A 42 10.36 17.37 7.12
C LEU A 42 11.08 17.52 8.47
N ASP A 43 10.79 18.61 9.17
CA ASP A 43 11.05 18.66 10.61
C ASP A 43 10.06 17.75 11.38
N VAL A 44 10.35 17.52 12.66
CA VAL A 44 9.58 16.55 13.47
C VAL A 44 8.14 17.00 13.67
N GLU A 45 7.89 18.30 13.85
CA GLU A 45 6.53 18.81 14.10
C GLU A 45 5.68 18.73 12.83
N THR A 46 6.25 19.07 11.68
CA THR A 46 5.59 18.93 10.37
C THR A 46 5.35 17.46 10.02
N TYR A 47 6.26 16.57 10.41
CA TYR A 47 6.07 15.13 10.29
C TYR A 47 4.91 14.61 11.16
N ILE A 48 4.79 15.09 12.41
CA ILE A 48 3.64 14.76 13.26
C ILE A 48 2.34 15.28 12.64
N ALA A 49 2.33 16.51 12.12
CA ALA A 49 1.17 17.08 11.45
C ALA A 49 0.76 16.26 10.21
N ARG A 50 1.74 15.71 9.46
CA ARG A 50 1.47 14.76 8.37
C ARG A 50 0.77 13.51 8.89
N GLU A 51 1.25 12.91 9.98
CA GLU A 51 0.63 11.71 10.56
C GLU A 51 -0.78 11.97 11.09
N ASP A 52 -1.01 13.13 11.69
CA ASP A 52 -2.35 13.56 12.09
C ASP A 52 -3.27 13.76 10.87
N HIS A 53 -2.75 14.38 9.81
CA HIS A 53 -3.47 14.56 8.56
C HIS A 53 -3.86 13.21 7.93
N LEU A 54 -2.92 12.26 7.86
CA LEU A 54 -3.17 10.92 7.32
C LEU A 54 -4.08 10.08 8.20
N ARG A 55 -4.01 10.24 9.53
CA ARG A 55 -4.94 9.60 10.48
C ARG A 55 -6.36 10.16 10.34
N SER A 56 -6.53 11.42 9.92
CA SER A 56 -7.84 12.05 9.76
C SER A 56 -8.59 11.64 8.48
N GLN A 57 -7.92 10.96 7.55
CA GLN A 57 -8.51 10.54 6.28
C GLN A 57 -9.57 9.46 6.48
N ARG A 58 -10.54 9.40 5.54
CA ARG A 58 -11.70 8.47 5.62
C ARG A 58 -11.30 7.01 5.82
N LEU A 59 -10.21 6.59 5.17
CA LEU A 59 -9.69 5.22 5.26
C LEU A 59 -9.24 4.83 6.69
N THR A 60 -8.69 5.78 7.45
CA THR A 60 -7.91 5.51 8.67
C THR A 60 -8.56 6.06 9.93
N ARG A 61 -9.38 7.12 9.83
CA ARG A 61 -9.95 7.86 10.97
C ARG A 61 -10.60 6.98 12.03
N ASP A 62 -11.37 5.98 11.59
CA ASP A 62 -12.16 5.13 12.50
C ASP A 62 -11.51 3.75 12.73
N GLY A 63 -10.52 3.38 11.89
CA GLY A 63 -9.92 2.05 11.84
C GLY A 63 -8.49 1.94 12.38
N LEU A 64 -7.74 3.04 12.49
CA LEU A 64 -6.33 3.02 12.87
C LEU A 64 -6.15 2.77 14.37
N THR A 65 -5.18 1.93 14.72
CA THR A 65 -4.70 1.67 16.08
C THR A 65 -3.18 1.76 16.09
N CYS A 66 -2.62 2.64 16.92
CA CYS A 66 -1.18 2.65 17.20
C CYS A 66 -0.92 1.68 18.35
N TRP A 67 0.01 0.75 18.14
CA TRP A 67 0.39 -0.27 19.11
C TRP A 67 1.80 0.00 19.62
N ILE A 68 1.99 -0.17 20.93
CA ILE A 68 3.29 -0.08 21.57
C ILE A 68 3.56 -1.34 22.40
N LEU A 69 4.77 -1.87 22.28
CA LEU A 69 5.29 -2.85 23.20
C LEU A 69 6.00 -2.12 24.35
N VAL A 70 5.58 -2.40 25.57
CA VAL A 70 6.05 -1.74 26.80
C VAL A 70 6.16 -2.76 27.93
N ASP A 71 6.84 -2.38 29.02
CA ASP A 71 6.76 -3.10 30.28
C ASP A 71 5.43 -2.74 30.98
N GLY A 72 4.62 -3.76 31.30
CA GLY A 72 3.31 -3.56 31.92
C GLY A 72 3.36 -3.06 33.36
N SER A 73 4.53 -3.10 34.01
CA SER A 73 4.74 -2.57 35.36
C SER A 73 5.00 -1.06 35.38
N GLU A 74 5.37 -0.46 34.24
CA GLU A 74 5.59 0.98 34.13
C GLU A 74 4.25 1.75 34.03
N PRO A 75 4.17 2.97 34.60
CA PRO A 75 2.95 3.77 34.56
C PRO A 75 2.67 4.32 33.15
N GLU A 76 1.41 4.20 32.70
CA GLU A 76 0.94 4.72 31.42
C GLU A 76 1.30 6.20 31.22
N GLY A 77 1.77 6.55 30.02
CA GLY A 77 2.27 7.89 29.69
C GLY A 77 3.77 8.08 29.94
N ASP A 78 4.37 7.34 30.88
CA ASP A 78 5.79 7.41 31.22
C ASP A 78 6.58 6.14 30.82
N ARG A 79 5.90 5.16 30.20
CA ARG A 79 6.48 3.86 29.82
C ARG A 79 7.49 4.00 28.68
N THR A 80 8.54 3.18 28.73
CA THR A 80 9.53 3.07 27.67
C THR A 80 8.95 2.32 26.48
N ILE A 81 8.72 3.00 25.35
CA ILE A 81 8.30 2.36 24.10
C ILE A 81 9.46 1.51 23.54
N LEU A 82 9.32 0.19 23.60
CA LEU A 82 10.34 -0.78 23.16
C LEU A 82 10.27 -1.06 21.65
N SER A 83 9.05 -1.09 21.12
CA SER A 83 8.75 -1.23 19.69
C SER A 83 7.34 -0.69 19.44
N SER A 84 7.04 -0.27 18.22
CA SER A 84 5.69 0.18 17.84
C SER A 84 5.32 -0.23 16.43
N CYS A 85 4.02 -0.24 16.16
CA CYS A 85 3.47 -0.36 14.81
C CYS A 85 2.08 0.28 14.75
N GLU A 86 1.52 0.37 13.55
CA GLU A 86 0.14 0.77 13.36
C GLU A 86 -0.62 -0.31 12.61
N THR A 87 -1.91 -0.42 12.88
CA THR A 87 -2.82 -1.29 12.15
C THR A 87 -4.05 -0.52 11.76
N TYR A 88 -4.51 -0.70 10.53
CA TYR A 88 -5.71 -0.04 10.01
C TYR A 88 -6.63 -1.06 9.36
N GLN A 89 -7.89 -1.01 9.75
CA GLN A 89 -8.93 -1.88 9.19
C GLN A 89 -9.18 -1.54 7.73
N LYS A 90 -9.31 -2.56 6.88
CA LYS A 90 -9.65 -2.44 5.46
C LYS A 90 -10.83 -3.32 5.12
N LYS A 91 -11.62 -2.87 4.14
CA LYS A 91 -12.61 -3.70 3.47
C LYS A 91 -11.92 -4.59 2.44
N ALA A 92 -12.40 -5.81 2.32
CA ALA A 92 -11.86 -6.80 1.42
C ALA A 92 -12.96 -7.72 0.90
N LEU A 93 -12.63 -8.47 -0.15
CA LEU A 93 -13.42 -9.56 -0.68
C LEU A 93 -12.69 -10.86 -0.40
N LEU A 94 -13.44 -11.89 -0.02
CA LEU A 94 -12.97 -13.27 0.04
C LEU A 94 -13.86 -14.12 -0.86
N ALA A 95 -13.25 -14.86 -1.78
CA ALA A 95 -13.93 -15.79 -2.65
C ALA A 95 -13.42 -17.22 -2.46
N HIS A 96 -14.35 -18.15 -2.27
CA HIS A 96 -14.06 -19.58 -2.10
C HIS A 96 -15.27 -20.39 -2.57
N ASP A 97 -15.03 -21.49 -3.29
CA ASP A 97 -16.05 -22.40 -3.84
C ASP A 97 -17.23 -21.67 -4.54
N GLY A 98 -16.90 -20.67 -5.35
CA GLY A 98 -17.90 -19.90 -6.10
C GLY A 98 -18.79 -18.98 -5.27
N GLN A 99 -18.47 -18.73 -4.00
CA GLN A 99 -19.07 -17.70 -3.15
C GLN A 99 -18.12 -16.52 -2.97
N VAL A 100 -18.66 -15.31 -2.80
CA VAL A 100 -17.88 -14.09 -2.56
C VAL A 100 -18.48 -13.28 -1.42
N GLU A 101 -17.76 -13.19 -0.31
CA GLU A 101 -18.17 -12.47 0.90
C GLU A 101 -17.41 -11.15 1.06
N ASP A 102 -18.11 -10.11 1.55
CA ASP A 102 -17.45 -8.92 2.10
C ASP A 102 -16.83 -9.29 3.44
N VAL A 103 -15.54 -9.03 3.59
CA VAL A 103 -14.79 -9.26 4.82
C VAL A 103 -14.02 -8.00 5.20
N SER A 104 -13.52 -7.98 6.43
CA SER A 104 -12.56 -6.98 6.88
C SER A 104 -11.23 -7.63 7.25
N THR A 105 -10.17 -6.87 7.06
CA THR A 105 -8.78 -7.27 7.34
C THR A 105 -8.06 -6.10 7.99
N HIS A 106 -6.83 -6.32 8.45
CA HIS A 106 -5.92 -5.25 8.86
C HIS A 106 -4.71 -5.19 7.93
N GLY A 107 -4.38 -3.97 7.49
CA GLY A 107 -3.03 -3.67 7.05
C GLY A 107 -2.19 -3.25 8.25
N ILE A 108 -0.90 -3.59 8.21
CA ILE A 108 0.08 -3.24 9.25
C ILE A 108 1.12 -2.32 8.63
N GLY A 109 1.30 -1.17 9.25
CA GLY A 109 2.27 -0.15 8.86
C GLY A 109 3.14 0.28 10.03
N CYS A 110 4.08 1.17 9.75
CA CYS A 110 4.86 1.88 10.76
C CYS A 110 5.58 0.97 11.79
N VAL A 111 5.95 -0.26 11.41
CA VAL A 111 6.68 -1.20 12.28
C VAL A 111 8.07 -0.64 12.56
N TYR A 112 8.30 -0.20 13.80
CA TYR A 112 9.51 0.51 14.18
C TYR A 112 10.09 -0.01 15.49
N CYS A 113 11.40 -0.25 15.46
CA CYS A 113 12.22 -0.56 16.61
C CYS A 113 13.48 0.31 16.55
N ARG A 114 13.72 1.03 17.66
CA ARG A 114 14.83 1.98 17.79
C ARG A 114 16.18 1.31 17.56
N PRO A 115 17.14 1.94 16.85
CA PRO A 115 18.44 1.33 16.57
C PRO A 115 19.13 0.72 17.80
N GLU A 116 19.11 1.42 18.93
CA GLU A 116 19.70 0.99 20.21
C GLU A 116 19.00 -0.24 20.85
N PHE A 117 17.79 -0.56 20.39
CA PHE A 117 16.96 -1.66 20.91
C PHE A 117 16.89 -2.86 19.96
N ARG A 118 17.47 -2.75 18.76
CA ARG A 118 17.51 -3.85 17.78
C ARG A 118 18.38 -4.99 18.31
N GLY A 119 18.02 -6.21 17.95
CA GLY A 119 18.69 -7.43 18.42
C GLY A 119 18.29 -7.86 19.83
N LYS A 120 17.43 -7.11 20.53
CA LYS A 120 16.95 -7.43 21.89
C LYS A 120 15.60 -8.15 21.95
N GLY A 121 15.09 -8.63 20.82
CA GLY A 121 13.84 -9.39 20.75
C GLY A 121 12.53 -8.59 20.75
N TYR A 122 12.53 -7.27 21.01
CA TYR A 122 11.28 -6.50 21.14
C TYR A 122 10.41 -6.49 19.88
N ALA A 123 10.98 -6.33 18.69
CA ALA A 123 10.18 -6.37 17.45
C ALA A 123 9.56 -7.76 17.22
N LYS A 124 10.28 -8.84 17.59
CA LYS A 124 9.78 -10.21 17.55
C LYS A 124 8.60 -10.37 18.51
N ARG A 125 8.80 -10.02 19.78
CA ARG A 125 7.75 -10.09 20.81
C ARG A 125 6.50 -9.28 20.42
N MET A 126 6.69 -8.06 19.91
CA MET A 126 5.59 -7.23 19.42
C MET A 126 4.78 -7.95 18.32
N LEU A 127 5.45 -8.50 17.31
CA LEU A 127 4.76 -9.17 16.20
C LEU A 127 4.09 -10.49 16.61
N GLU A 128 4.66 -11.23 17.56
CA GLU A 128 4.01 -12.42 18.13
C GLU A 128 2.69 -12.07 18.82
N GLU A 129 2.71 -11.06 19.69
CA GLU A 129 1.49 -10.59 20.37
C GLU A 129 0.49 -9.98 19.39
N LEU A 130 0.96 -9.20 18.42
CA LEU A 130 0.13 -8.57 17.41
C LEU A 130 -0.59 -9.61 16.54
N SER A 131 0.12 -10.66 16.13
CA SER A 131 -0.42 -11.70 15.25
C SER A 131 -1.65 -12.38 15.86
N ARG A 132 -1.64 -12.60 17.18
CA ARG A 132 -2.75 -13.20 17.94
C ARG A 132 -3.89 -12.20 18.15
N LYS A 133 -3.57 -10.94 18.48
CA LYS A 133 -4.60 -9.90 18.72
C LYS A 133 -5.40 -9.57 17.46
N LEU A 134 -4.73 -9.50 16.30
CA LEU A 134 -5.36 -9.07 15.05
C LEU A 134 -6.41 -10.03 14.51
N ASP A 135 -6.42 -11.27 14.99
CA ASP A 135 -7.46 -12.23 14.61
C ASP A 135 -8.85 -11.71 15.01
N THR A 136 -9.00 -11.07 16.16
CA THR A 136 -10.32 -10.61 16.67
C THR A 136 -10.44 -9.11 16.90
N TRP A 137 -9.34 -8.35 16.87
CA TRP A 137 -9.34 -6.90 17.11
C TRP A 137 -10.30 -6.15 16.18
N LYS A 138 -11.32 -5.47 16.71
CA LYS A 138 -12.30 -4.71 15.91
C LYS A 138 -13.03 -5.55 14.84
N MET A 139 -13.14 -6.86 15.05
CA MET A 139 -13.80 -7.79 14.11
C MET A 139 -15.19 -8.23 14.56
N GLU A 140 -15.75 -7.62 15.61
CA GLU A 140 -17.01 -8.04 16.26
C GLU A 140 -18.21 -8.00 15.30
N LYS A 141 -18.16 -7.13 14.28
CA LYS A 141 -19.19 -6.97 13.25
C LYS A 141 -19.00 -7.91 12.04
N GLN A 142 -17.90 -8.66 11.97
CA GLN A 142 -17.68 -9.61 10.88
C GLN A 142 -18.50 -10.88 11.10
N PRO A 143 -18.96 -11.57 10.03
CA PRO A 143 -19.80 -12.77 10.16
C PRO A 143 -19.22 -13.86 11.06
N ARG A 144 -17.88 -13.95 11.14
CA ARG A 144 -17.16 -14.93 11.97
C ARG A 144 -16.39 -14.31 13.15
N GLY A 145 -16.63 -13.03 13.43
CA GLY A 145 -16.00 -12.30 14.53
C GLY A 145 -14.48 -12.17 14.42
N ARG A 146 -13.90 -12.36 13.22
CA ARG A 146 -12.45 -12.41 13.01
C ARG A 146 -12.00 -11.97 11.62
N ALA A 147 -10.72 -11.67 11.49
CA ALA A 147 -10.02 -11.49 10.22
C ALA A 147 -9.44 -12.83 9.75
N PHE A 148 -9.64 -13.19 8.48
CA PHE A 148 -8.99 -14.38 7.87
C PHE A 148 -7.59 -14.12 7.34
N PHE A 149 -7.26 -12.85 7.17
CA PHE A 149 -5.93 -12.47 6.75
C PHE A 149 -5.56 -11.09 7.26
N THR A 150 -4.27 -10.80 7.25
CA THR A 150 -3.71 -9.46 7.44
C THR A 150 -2.52 -9.26 6.51
N ILE A 151 -2.26 -8.02 6.13
CA ILE A 151 -1.22 -7.68 5.14
C ILE A 151 -0.23 -6.67 5.69
N LEU A 152 1.00 -6.72 5.17
CA LEU A 152 2.02 -5.71 5.38
C LEU A 152 2.97 -5.66 4.19
N PHE A 153 3.79 -4.60 4.12
CA PHE A 153 4.82 -4.46 3.08
C PHE A 153 6.19 -4.34 3.75
N SER A 154 7.02 -5.37 3.61
CA SER A 154 8.31 -5.45 4.29
C SER A 154 9.39 -4.66 3.56
N ASP A 155 10.04 -3.75 4.30
CA ASP A 155 11.24 -3.04 3.85
C ASP A 155 12.58 -3.68 4.29
N ILE A 156 12.49 -4.86 4.90
CA ILE A 156 13.64 -5.60 5.46
C ILE A 156 13.73 -7.03 4.90
N GLY A 157 13.15 -7.24 3.72
CA GLY A 157 13.20 -8.48 2.96
C GLY A 157 12.13 -9.50 3.35
N LYS A 158 12.27 -10.70 2.77
CA LYS A 158 11.25 -11.76 2.77
C LYS A 158 11.15 -12.60 4.07
N LYS A 159 12.17 -12.53 4.94
CA LYS A 159 12.35 -13.52 6.02
C LYS A 159 11.74 -13.10 7.36
N PHE A 160 11.92 -11.84 7.75
CA PHE A 160 11.63 -11.42 9.12
C PHE A 160 10.15 -11.55 9.50
N TYR A 161 9.22 -11.18 8.62
CA TYR A 161 7.79 -11.26 8.93
C TYR A 161 7.21 -12.67 8.73
N ALA A 162 7.85 -13.49 7.89
CA ALA A 162 7.40 -14.86 7.59
C ALA A 162 7.40 -15.77 8.82
N GLN A 163 8.31 -15.53 9.77
CA GLN A 163 8.37 -16.30 11.02
C GLN A 163 7.12 -16.11 11.91
N PHE A 164 6.33 -15.07 11.67
CA PHE A 164 5.07 -14.78 12.39
C PHE A 164 3.83 -15.04 11.52
N GLY A 165 3.99 -15.73 10.40
CA GLY A 165 2.91 -16.11 9.49
C GLY A 165 2.70 -15.17 8.31
N TRP A 166 3.27 -13.96 8.30
CA TRP A 166 3.22 -13.06 7.14
C TRP A 166 4.20 -13.50 6.05
N ARG A 167 3.77 -14.47 5.25
CA ARG A 167 4.58 -15.06 4.18
C ARG A 167 4.71 -14.08 3.01
N PRO A 168 5.87 -14.05 2.34
CA PRO A 168 6.07 -13.19 1.17
C PRO A 168 5.23 -13.66 -0.02
N TYR A 169 4.61 -12.71 -0.71
CA TYR A 169 3.90 -12.90 -1.98
C TYR A 169 4.70 -12.27 -3.13
N SER A 170 4.27 -12.54 -4.37
CA SER A 170 4.88 -11.93 -5.55
C SER A 170 4.95 -10.41 -5.38
N SER A 171 6.15 -9.90 -5.56
CA SER A 171 6.50 -8.49 -5.38
C SER A 171 7.41 -8.07 -6.53
N SER A 172 6.86 -7.94 -7.73
CA SER A 172 7.58 -7.45 -8.90
C SER A 172 7.20 -6.02 -9.24
N HIS A 173 8.00 -5.39 -10.09
CA HIS A 173 7.71 -4.09 -10.68
C HIS A 173 8.43 -3.91 -12.00
N MET A 174 8.00 -2.92 -12.75
CA MET A 174 8.79 -2.32 -13.81
C MET A 174 8.82 -0.81 -13.58
N VAL A 175 9.81 -0.18 -14.21
CA VAL A 175 10.09 1.25 -14.07
C VAL A 175 10.18 1.86 -15.45
N LEU A 176 9.61 3.05 -15.62
CA LEU A 176 9.79 3.90 -16.79
C LEU A 176 10.39 5.24 -16.35
N PRO A 177 11.39 5.79 -17.05
CA PRO A 177 11.95 7.09 -16.70
C PRO A 177 10.92 8.21 -16.92
N ALA A 178 10.97 9.26 -16.13
CA ALA A 178 10.23 10.49 -16.42
C ALA A 178 10.74 11.12 -17.72
N ARG A 179 9.83 11.57 -18.58
CA ARG A 179 10.16 12.14 -19.91
C ARG A 179 9.36 13.39 -20.19
N ALA A 180 9.98 14.36 -20.86
CA ALA A 180 9.29 15.58 -21.27
C ALA A 180 8.39 15.34 -22.49
N LYS A 181 7.36 16.17 -22.68
CA LYS A 181 6.40 16.00 -23.78
C LYS A 181 7.09 16.04 -25.15
N GLU A 182 8.11 16.89 -25.29
CA GLU A 182 8.87 17.10 -26.52
C GLU A 182 9.69 15.86 -26.91
N GLU A 183 10.20 15.13 -25.91
CA GLU A 183 10.93 13.87 -26.11
C GLU A 183 9.98 12.74 -26.57
N LEU A 184 8.70 12.87 -26.25
CA LEU A 184 7.67 11.88 -26.51
C LEU A 184 6.93 12.13 -27.84
N SER A 185 7.03 13.32 -28.42
CA SER A 185 6.38 13.71 -29.69
C SER A 185 7.09 13.26 -30.96
N ASN A 186 8.32 12.72 -30.87
CA ASN A 186 9.14 12.39 -32.05
C ASN A 186 8.84 11.02 -32.70
N GLY A 187 7.72 10.38 -32.38
CA GLY A 187 7.33 9.14 -33.06
C GLY A 187 5.93 8.70 -32.67
N VAL A 188 5.06 8.66 -33.68
CA VAL A 188 3.67 8.15 -33.64
C VAL A 188 2.63 9.15 -33.12
N VAL A 189 1.96 9.82 -34.07
CA VAL A 189 0.66 10.46 -33.86
C VAL A 189 -0.39 9.34 -33.79
N GLY A 190 -0.64 8.83 -32.59
CA GLY A 190 -1.76 7.93 -32.33
C GLY A 190 -3.07 8.73 -32.33
N THR A 191 -4.12 8.16 -32.92
CA THR A 191 -5.50 8.70 -32.93
C THR A 191 -6.25 8.45 -31.61
N SER A 192 -5.61 7.80 -30.64
CA SER A 192 -6.17 7.48 -29.31
C SER A 192 -6.18 8.73 -28.43
N VAL A 193 -7.38 9.13 -27.99
CA VAL A 193 -7.57 10.27 -27.11
C VAL A 193 -7.37 9.81 -25.66
N THR A 194 -6.17 9.98 -25.13
CA THR A 194 -5.94 9.92 -23.68
C THR A 194 -6.43 11.21 -23.03
N ARG A 195 -7.23 11.09 -21.95
CA ARG A 195 -7.64 12.23 -21.13
C ARG A 195 -7.12 12.11 -19.71
N ASP A 196 -6.93 13.26 -19.07
CA ASP A 196 -6.62 13.34 -17.65
C ASP A 196 -7.83 12.91 -16.80
N LEU A 197 -7.56 12.21 -15.70
CA LEU A 197 -8.55 11.86 -14.68
C LEU A 197 -8.38 12.76 -13.45
N TYR A 198 -9.46 13.38 -13.02
CA TYR A 198 -9.57 14.04 -11.73
C TYR A 198 -10.12 13.05 -10.69
N ALA A 199 -10.15 13.44 -9.41
CA ALA A 199 -10.64 12.58 -8.33
C ALA A 199 -12.06 12.04 -8.60
N GLU A 200 -12.95 12.86 -9.15
CA GLU A 200 -14.30 12.43 -9.54
C GLU A 200 -14.31 11.41 -10.67
N ASP A 201 -13.37 11.49 -11.62
CA ASP A 201 -13.27 10.52 -12.70
C ASP A 201 -12.80 9.17 -12.19
N VAL A 202 -11.87 9.15 -11.23
CA VAL A 202 -11.41 7.91 -10.57
C VAL A 202 -12.58 7.27 -9.83
N ASP A 203 -13.38 8.06 -9.10
CA ASP A 203 -14.58 7.54 -8.44
C ASP A 203 -15.57 6.95 -9.46
N LYS A 204 -15.94 7.76 -10.46
CA LYS A 204 -16.93 7.40 -11.50
C LYS A 204 -16.51 6.22 -12.36
N ASN A 205 -15.22 6.02 -12.64
CA ASN A 205 -14.75 5.02 -13.61
C ASN A 205 -13.99 3.84 -12.99
N MET A 206 -13.44 3.98 -11.78
CA MET A 206 -12.59 2.96 -11.16
C MET A 206 -13.12 2.43 -9.82
N CYS A 207 -14.03 3.15 -9.15
CA CYS A 207 -14.58 2.77 -7.84
C CYS A 207 -16.10 2.57 -7.85
N ASN A 208 -16.75 2.64 -9.02
CA ASN A 208 -18.18 2.48 -9.16
C ASN A 208 -18.65 1.03 -8.98
N ASP A 209 -19.95 0.85 -8.75
CA ASP A 209 -20.58 -0.46 -8.55
C ASP A 209 -20.36 -1.43 -9.71
N THR A 210 -20.29 -0.95 -10.96
CA THR A 210 -20.05 -1.82 -12.13
C THR A 210 -18.67 -2.48 -12.06
N VAL A 211 -17.63 -1.72 -11.69
CA VAL A 211 -16.26 -2.25 -11.51
C VAL A 211 -16.21 -3.23 -10.35
N ILE A 212 -16.87 -2.93 -9.24
CA ILE A 212 -16.90 -3.82 -8.06
C ILE A 212 -17.70 -5.10 -8.34
N THR A 213 -18.84 -5.01 -9.02
CA THR A 213 -19.63 -6.17 -9.45
C THR A 213 -18.83 -7.06 -10.40
N LYS A 214 -18.10 -6.46 -11.35
CA LYS A 214 -17.22 -7.22 -12.25
C LYS A 214 -16.12 -7.95 -11.46
N LEU A 215 -15.41 -7.26 -10.57
CA LEU A 215 -14.40 -7.88 -9.70
C LEU A 215 -14.97 -9.05 -8.90
N ARG A 216 -16.17 -8.89 -8.32
CA ARG A 216 -16.85 -9.96 -7.59
C ARG A 216 -17.14 -11.15 -8.50
N GLU A 217 -17.65 -10.93 -9.70
CA GLU A 217 -17.93 -12.00 -10.65
C GLU A 217 -16.65 -12.71 -11.10
N ASP A 218 -15.58 -11.98 -11.38
CA ASP A 218 -14.28 -12.54 -11.77
C ASP A 218 -13.72 -13.42 -10.64
N MET A 219 -13.73 -12.94 -9.40
CA MET A 219 -13.33 -13.72 -8.22
C MET A 219 -14.24 -14.95 -8.00
N ARG A 220 -15.55 -14.82 -8.24
CA ARG A 220 -16.51 -15.92 -8.15
C ARG A 220 -16.23 -17.00 -9.18
N VAL A 221 -15.91 -16.62 -10.41
CA VAL A 221 -15.57 -17.56 -11.48
C VAL A 221 -14.22 -18.21 -11.20
N ALA A 222 -13.23 -17.43 -10.78
CA ALA A 222 -11.89 -17.93 -10.47
C ALA A 222 -11.87 -18.89 -9.26
N SER A 223 -12.73 -18.67 -8.25
CA SER A 223 -12.89 -19.58 -7.10
C SER A 223 -13.63 -20.88 -7.43
N LYS A 224 -14.38 -20.96 -8.54
CA LYS A 224 -14.93 -22.25 -9.03
C LYS A 224 -13.90 -23.10 -9.76
N LYS A 225 -12.87 -22.46 -10.34
CA LYS A 225 -11.82 -23.13 -11.13
C LYS A 225 -10.68 -23.68 -10.26
N SER A 226 -10.57 -23.22 -9.02
CA SER A 226 -9.50 -23.61 -8.08
C SER A 226 -10.04 -23.64 -6.66
N GLN A 227 -9.65 -24.66 -5.90
CA GLN A 227 -9.98 -24.81 -4.48
C GLN A 227 -9.26 -23.79 -3.59
N THR A 228 -8.25 -23.09 -4.10
CA THR A 228 -7.53 -22.04 -3.36
C THR A 228 -8.42 -20.81 -3.20
N ALA A 229 -8.61 -20.39 -1.93
CA ALA A 229 -9.30 -19.15 -1.59
C ALA A 229 -8.62 -17.94 -2.25
N LYS A 230 -9.42 -16.92 -2.57
CA LYS A 230 -8.96 -15.69 -3.21
C LYS A 230 -9.34 -14.50 -2.37
N VAL A 231 -8.39 -13.60 -2.11
CA VAL A 231 -8.66 -12.36 -1.38
C VAL A 231 -8.24 -11.16 -2.21
N ALA A 232 -9.00 -10.08 -2.09
CA ALA A 232 -8.65 -8.77 -2.63
C ALA A 232 -8.97 -7.71 -1.59
N ILE A 233 -8.08 -6.73 -1.41
CA ILE A 233 -8.49 -5.49 -0.75
C ILE A 233 -9.52 -4.82 -1.65
N LEU A 234 -10.63 -4.33 -1.08
CA LEU A 234 -11.68 -3.73 -1.88
C LEU A 234 -11.20 -2.36 -2.39
N PRO A 235 -11.06 -2.16 -3.72
CA PRO A 235 -10.65 -0.89 -4.26
C PRO A 235 -11.79 0.12 -4.14
N ASN A 236 -11.60 1.13 -3.31
CA ASN A 236 -12.58 2.20 -3.13
C ASN A 236 -11.87 3.56 -3.12
N LEU A 237 -12.65 4.63 -3.26
CA LEU A 237 -12.13 5.98 -3.33
C LEU A 237 -11.29 6.37 -2.10
N ASP A 238 -11.60 5.84 -0.91
CA ASP A 238 -10.89 6.18 0.33
C ASP A 238 -9.40 5.74 0.28
N HIS A 239 -9.09 4.65 -0.42
CA HIS A 239 -7.69 4.25 -0.67
C HIS A 239 -6.94 5.31 -1.47
N PHE A 240 -7.53 5.78 -2.57
CA PHE A 240 -6.93 6.78 -3.44
C PHE A 240 -6.79 8.13 -2.74
N VAL A 241 -7.85 8.57 -2.05
CA VAL A 241 -7.85 9.81 -1.27
C VAL A 241 -6.77 9.79 -0.20
N TRP A 242 -6.50 8.66 0.45
CA TRP A 242 -5.40 8.57 1.41
C TRP A 242 -4.03 8.79 0.75
N HIS A 243 -3.78 8.17 -0.42
CA HIS A 243 -2.53 8.36 -1.17
C HIS A 243 -2.36 9.80 -1.67
N TRP A 244 -3.45 10.43 -2.11
CA TRP A 244 -3.46 11.82 -2.54
C TRP A 244 -3.33 12.82 -1.39
N ALA A 245 -3.97 12.56 -0.24
CA ALA A 245 -3.79 13.36 0.96
C ALA A 245 -2.30 13.42 1.36
N ARG A 246 -1.59 12.28 1.24
CA ARG A 246 -0.16 12.24 1.46
C ARG A 246 0.63 13.07 0.44
N GLU A 247 0.38 12.89 -0.86
CA GLU A 247 1.13 13.62 -1.89
C GLU A 247 0.89 15.14 -1.82
N GLU A 248 -0.34 15.55 -1.54
CA GLU A 248 -0.76 16.95 -1.46
C GLU A 248 -0.14 17.64 -0.26
N PHE A 249 -0.08 16.97 0.90
CA PHE A 249 0.62 17.47 2.08
C PHE A 249 2.09 17.78 1.75
N TYR A 250 2.79 16.84 1.10
CA TYR A 250 4.19 17.05 0.69
C TYR A 250 4.33 18.15 -0.37
N ALA A 251 3.44 18.20 -1.36
CA ALA A 251 3.48 19.21 -2.41
C ALA A 251 3.36 20.64 -1.84
N GLN A 252 2.51 20.84 -0.82
CA GLN A 252 2.37 22.14 -0.15
C GLN A 252 3.64 22.58 0.59
N GLN A 253 4.42 21.63 1.12
CA GLN A 253 5.69 21.94 1.79
C GLN A 253 6.82 22.22 0.79
N LEU A 254 6.83 21.52 -0.35
CA LEU A 254 7.90 21.63 -1.35
C LEU A 254 7.72 22.80 -2.31
N PHE A 255 6.47 23.16 -2.63
CA PHE A 255 6.17 24.09 -3.71
C PHE A 255 5.29 25.24 -3.21
N SER A 256 5.92 26.33 -2.76
CA SER A 256 5.20 27.52 -2.27
C SER A 256 4.32 28.20 -3.32
N ASN A 257 4.66 28.03 -4.60
CA ASN A 257 4.02 28.72 -5.72
C ASN A 257 3.22 27.78 -6.64
N ARG A 258 2.94 26.55 -6.19
CA ARG A 258 2.21 25.55 -6.98
C ARG A 258 1.03 25.01 -6.18
N GLN A 259 -0.12 24.91 -6.83
CA GLN A 259 -1.27 24.24 -6.23
C GLN A 259 -1.03 22.72 -6.15
N PRO A 260 -1.64 22.03 -5.18
CA PRO A 260 -1.56 20.57 -5.10
C PRO A 260 -2.00 19.88 -6.40
N PRO A 261 -1.46 18.69 -6.72
CA PRO A 261 -1.77 17.99 -7.97
C PRO A 261 -3.26 17.64 -8.07
N ILE A 262 -3.94 18.13 -9.11
CA ILE A 262 -5.35 17.81 -9.36
C ILE A 262 -5.54 16.63 -10.33
N ILE A 263 -4.52 16.32 -11.13
CA ILE A 263 -4.52 15.21 -12.07
C ILE A 263 -4.12 13.95 -11.32
N LYS A 264 -5.05 13.02 -11.21
CA LYS A 264 -4.93 11.81 -10.40
C LYS A 264 -4.73 10.54 -11.21
N GLY A 265 -4.76 10.67 -12.53
CA GLY A 265 -4.73 9.55 -13.45
C GLY A 265 -4.88 9.97 -14.90
N ALA A 266 -4.97 8.97 -15.78
CA ALA A 266 -5.36 9.14 -17.17
C ALA A 266 -6.19 7.94 -17.64
N GLY A 267 -7.00 8.14 -18.67
CA GLY A 267 -7.87 7.10 -19.24
C GLY A 267 -8.13 7.28 -20.72
N ASN A 268 -8.70 6.24 -21.31
CA ASN A 268 -9.25 6.23 -22.66
C ASN A 268 -10.66 5.63 -22.59
N ASP A 269 -11.68 6.45 -22.86
CA ASP A 269 -13.08 6.06 -22.70
C ASP A 269 -13.55 5.08 -23.80
N ASP A 270 -12.99 5.19 -25.01
CA ASP A 270 -13.34 4.32 -26.15
C ASP A 270 -12.93 2.86 -25.88
N VAL A 271 -11.76 2.68 -25.27
CA VAL A 271 -11.19 1.36 -24.91
C VAL A 271 -11.51 0.98 -23.46
N ARG A 272 -12.15 1.89 -22.70
CA ARG A 272 -12.54 1.70 -21.29
C ARG A 272 -11.39 1.28 -20.38
N VAL A 273 -10.22 1.90 -20.56
CA VAL A 273 -9.04 1.71 -19.71
C VAL A 273 -8.74 2.95 -18.90
N TYR A 274 -8.53 2.77 -17.60
CA TYR A 274 -8.30 3.85 -16.65
C TYR A 274 -7.16 3.49 -15.70
N CYS A 275 -6.37 4.50 -15.35
CA CYS A 275 -5.21 4.37 -14.50
C CYS A 275 -5.17 5.52 -13.50
N ALA A 276 -5.00 5.20 -12.21
CA ALA A 276 -4.81 6.19 -11.16
C ALA A 276 -3.40 6.09 -10.58
N TRP A 277 -2.84 7.22 -10.14
CA TRP A 277 -1.50 7.30 -9.60
C TRP A 277 -1.41 8.25 -8.39
N ASN A 278 -0.26 8.20 -7.71
CA ASN A 278 0.16 9.21 -6.76
C ASN A 278 1.65 9.52 -6.89
N ARG A 279 2.07 10.62 -6.30
CA ARG A 279 3.45 11.11 -6.29
C ARG A 279 4.04 10.87 -4.91
N LYS A 280 5.19 10.22 -4.86
CA LYS A 280 6.02 10.09 -3.67
C LYS A 280 7.23 10.99 -3.85
N PHE A 281 7.28 12.08 -3.09
CA PHE A 281 8.46 12.93 -3.03
C PHE A 281 9.48 12.31 -2.07
N GLY A 282 10.67 12.02 -2.60
CA GLY A 282 11.79 11.48 -1.86
C GLY A 282 12.56 12.56 -1.09
N GLU A 283 13.61 12.15 -0.39
CA GLU A 283 14.57 13.10 0.18
C GLU A 283 15.41 13.76 -0.91
N THR A 284 15.72 13.02 -1.97
CA THR A 284 16.36 13.54 -3.19
C THR A 284 15.42 13.42 -4.40
N PRO A 285 15.68 14.18 -5.48
CA PRO A 285 14.94 14.03 -6.74
C PRO A 285 14.97 12.59 -7.30
N GLU A 286 16.09 11.88 -7.14
CA GLU A 286 16.28 10.50 -7.60
C GLU A 286 15.36 9.52 -6.88
N ASP A 287 15.06 9.78 -5.62
CA ASP A 287 14.16 8.98 -4.78
C ASP A 287 12.67 9.28 -4.99
N SER A 288 12.35 10.24 -5.86
CA SER A 288 11.00 10.70 -6.11
C SER A 288 10.35 9.93 -7.26
N VAL A 289 9.19 9.34 -7.00
CA VAL A 289 8.55 8.33 -7.85
C VAL A 289 7.08 8.66 -8.06
N LEU A 290 6.59 8.53 -9.29
CA LEU A 290 5.16 8.44 -9.58
C LEU A 290 4.74 6.98 -9.52
N TYR A 291 3.94 6.62 -8.53
CA TYR A 291 3.43 5.28 -8.38
C TYR A 291 2.09 5.14 -9.08
N ILE A 292 1.96 4.15 -9.97
CA ILE A 292 0.65 3.71 -10.42
C ILE A 292 -0.02 2.95 -9.29
N LEU A 293 -1.20 3.41 -8.90
CA LEU A 293 -1.98 2.84 -7.81
C LEU A 293 -2.79 1.62 -8.26
N ARG A 294 -3.46 1.72 -9.41
CA ARG A 294 -4.39 0.71 -9.94
C ARG A 294 -4.65 0.92 -11.42
N TRP A 295 -4.88 -0.19 -12.14
CA TRP A 295 -5.48 -0.20 -13.47
C TRP A 295 -6.92 -0.76 -13.43
N VAL A 296 -7.79 -0.24 -14.29
CA VAL A 296 -9.12 -0.81 -14.55
C VAL A 296 -9.29 -0.90 -16.06
N TYR A 297 -9.56 -2.10 -16.57
CA TYR A 297 -9.79 -2.35 -17.98
C TYR A 297 -10.69 -3.57 -18.20
N ASP A 298 -11.20 -3.70 -19.43
CA ASP A 298 -11.92 -4.88 -19.88
C ASP A 298 -10.97 -5.86 -20.59
N GLU A 299 -11.08 -7.14 -20.24
CA GLU A 299 -10.30 -8.22 -20.87
C GLU A 299 -10.64 -8.26 -22.36
N PRO A 300 -9.63 -8.18 -23.26
CA PRO A 300 -9.88 -8.13 -24.69
C PRO A 300 -10.45 -9.47 -25.19
N THR A 301 -11.46 -9.41 -26.05
CA THR A 301 -12.13 -10.59 -26.63
C THR A 301 -11.64 -10.95 -28.03
N SER A 302 -10.77 -10.11 -28.62
CA SER A 302 -10.12 -10.35 -29.92
C SER A 302 -8.70 -9.78 -29.94
N PRO A 303 -7.83 -10.23 -30.86
CA PRO A 303 -6.50 -9.67 -31.04
C PRO A 303 -6.48 -8.16 -31.32
N GLU A 304 -7.48 -7.65 -32.06
CA GLU A 304 -7.60 -6.22 -32.36
C GLU A 304 -7.95 -5.41 -31.10
N ALA A 305 -8.85 -5.94 -30.26
CA ALA A 305 -9.17 -5.34 -28.97
C ALA A 305 -7.95 -5.33 -28.03
N GLU A 306 -7.17 -6.41 -28.04
CA GLU A 306 -5.91 -6.49 -27.28
C GLU A 306 -4.92 -5.43 -27.76
N GLN A 307 -4.73 -5.28 -29.07
CA GLN A 307 -3.84 -4.28 -29.63
C GLN A 307 -4.27 -2.85 -29.26
N ALA A 308 -5.58 -2.56 -29.33
CA ALA A 308 -6.14 -1.27 -28.92
C ALA A 308 -5.91 -1.01 -27.43
N LEU A 309 -6.12 -2.01 -26.57
CA LEU A 309 -5.87 -1.93 -25.14
C LEU A 309 -4.39 -1.65 -24.82
N VAL A 310 -3.47 -2.42 -25.41
CA VAL A 310 -2.03 -2.26 -25.21
C VAL A 310 -1.57 -0.87 -25.67
N GLN A 311 -2.07 -0.38 -26.80
CA GLN A 311 -1.76 0.96 -27.28
C GLN A 311 -2.30 2.04 -26.34
N ALA A 312 -3.55 1.93 -25.88
CA ALA A 312 -4.14 2.87 -24.93
C ALA A 312 -3.41 2.89 -23.58
N MET A 313 -3.00 1.73 -23.06
CA MET A 313 -2.16 1.63 -21.86
C MET A 313 -0.80 2.31 -22.07
N ALA A 314 -0.16 2.13 -23.24
CA ALA A 314 1.10 2.78 -23.56
C ALA A 314 0.94 4.32 -23.64
N ASP A 315 -0.16 4.82 -24.20
CA ASP A 315 -0.45 6.25 -24.25
C ASP A 315 -0.69 6.84 -22.85
N ILE A 316 -1.40 6.12 -21.99
CA ILE A 316 -1.60 6.47 -20.58
C ILE A 316 -0.27 6.48 -19.80
N LEU A 317 0.59 5.47 -20.00
CA LEU A 317 1.92 5.43 -19.38
C LEU A 317 2.81 6.58 -19.87
N ARG A 318 2.74 6.93 -21.15
CA ARG A 318 3.42 8.12 -21.70
C ARG A 318 2.95 9.40 -21.00
N ARG A 319 1.64 9.54 -20.76
CA ARG A 319 1.08 10.66 -19.98
C ARG A 319 1.57 10.65 -18.53
N ALA A 320 1.72 9.48 -17.91
CA ALA A 320 2.29 9.35 -16.57
C ALA A 320 3.80 9.73 -16.54
N GLN A 321 4.59 9.40 -17.56
CA GLN A 321 5.99 9.84 -17.67
C GLN A 321 6.11 11.36 -17.76
N GLN A 322 5.19 12.00 -18.49
CA GLN A 322 5.09 13.46 -18.54
C GLN A 322 4.70 14.04 -17.18
N GLU A 323 3.71 13.48 -16.49
CA GLU A 323 3.32 13.92 -15.14
C GLU A 323 4.49 13.83 -14.16
N ALA A 324 5.23 12.72 -14.22
CA ALA A 324 6.41 12.52 -13.39
C ALA A 324 7.44 13.62 -13.64
N LYS A 325 7.71 13.94 -14.92
CA LYS A 325 8.65 15.00 -15.29
C LYS A 325 8.20 16.37 -14.82
N GLU A 326 6.93 16.71 -15.00
CA GLU A 326 6.34 18.00 -14.59
C GLU A 326 6.39 18.22 -13.07
N TRP A 327 6.39 17.16 -12.27
CA TRP A 327 6.52 17.22 -10.81
C TRP A 327 7.94 16.99 -10.29
N GLY A 328 8.94 16.90 -11.18
CA GLY A 328 10.33 16.70 -10.79
C GLY A 328 10.62 15.30 -10.22
N LEU A 329 9.80 14.32 -10.58
CA LEU A 329 9.98 12.91 -10.21
C LEU A 329 10.91 12.25 -11.22
N SER A 330 11.66 11.24 -10.79
CA SER A 330 12.66 10.57 -11.63
C SER A 330 12.07 9.47 -12.50
N ASN A 331 11.05 8.79 -12.01
CA ASN A 331 10.47 7.64 -12.69
C ASN A 331 8.99 7.39 -12.35
N VAL A 332 8.38 6.54 -13.17
CA VAL A 332 7.07 5.94 -12.99
C VAL A 332 7.27 4.47 -12.61
N GLU A 333 6.66 4.02 -11.52
CA GLU A 333 6.75 2.65 -11.03
C GLU A 333 5.35 2.04 -10.85
N PHE A 334 5.21 0.77 -11.19
CA PHE A 334 3.97 0.01 -10.99
C PHE A 334 4.26 -1.41 -10.53
N TRP A 335 3.37 -1.95 -9.71
CA TRP A 335 3.59 -3.19 -8.97
C TRP A 335 2.89 -4.35 -9.68
N ASN A 336 3.56 -5.51 -9.68
CA ASN A 336 3.04 -6.77 -10.21
C ASN A 336 2.38 -6.64 -11.60
N PRO A 337 3.11 -6.16 -12.63
CA PRO A 337 2.50 -5.89 -13.93
C PRO A 337 1.98 -7.13 -14.61
N GLU A 338 0.69 -7.11 -14.97
CA GLU A 338 0.04 -8.15 -15.76
C GLU A 338 0.49 -8.14 -17.23
N PRO A 339 0.26 -9.21 -18.00
CA PRO A 339 0.82 -9.36 -19.34
C PRO A 339 0.55 -8.21 -20.32
N PHE A 340 -0.65 -7.62 -20.32
CA PHE A 340 -0.96 -6.49 -21.20
C PHE A 340 -0.20 -5.23 -20.82
N LEU A 341 -0.04 -4.98 -19.52
CA LEU A 341 0.74 -3.86 -19.02
C LEU A 341 2.22 -4.06 -19.37
N GLN A 342 2.77 -5.27 -19.24
CA GLN A 342 4.14 -5.56 -19.68
C GLN A 342 4.32 -5.28 -21.18
N LYS A 343 3.36 -5.69 -22.03
CA LYS A 343 3.37 -5.37 -23.46
C LYS A 343 3.35 -3.86 -23.71
N ALA A 344 2.49 -3.11 -23.02
CA ALA A 344 2.38 -1.65 -23.15
C ALA A 344 3.68 -0.94 -22.75
N VAL A 345 4.37 -1.43 -21.72
CA VAL A 345 5.66 -0.90 -21.28
C VAL A 345 6.73 -1.16 -22.33
N LYS A 346 6.76 -2.36 -22.92
CA LYS A 346 7.68 -2.72 -24.01
C LYS A 346 7.49 -1.89 -25.28
N VAL A 347 6.30 -1.31 -25.51
CA VAL A 347 6.06 -0.34 -26.58
C VAL A 347 6.82 0.98 -26.33
N LEU A 348 6.94 1.39 -25.06
CA LEU A 348 7.61 2.64 -24.68
C LEU A 348 9.12 2.48 -24.44
N ASP A 349 9.50 1.31 -23.91
CA ASP A 349 10.86 0.96 -23.55
C ASP A 349 11.07 -0.55 -23.74
N PRO A 350 11.63 -0.98 -24.90
CA PRO A 350 11.90 -2.39 -25.18
C PRO A 350 12.84 -3.07 -24.18
N ASP A 351 13.67 -2.30 -23.47
CA ASP A 351 14.67 -2.81 -22.54
C ASP A 351 14.13 -2.88 -21.09
N ALA A 352 12.98 -2.27 -20.80
CA ALA A 352 12.40 -2.29 -19.45
C ALA A 352 12.06 -3.73 -18.99
N GLU A 353 12.62 -4.17 -17.86
CA GLU A 353 12.44 -5.53 -17.35
C GLU A 353 11.54 -5.60 -16.12
N VAL A 354 10.91 -6.76 -15.93
CA VAL A 354 10.20 -7.09 -14.69
C VAL A 354 11.23 -7.44 -13.62
N VAL A 355 11.32 -6.60 -12.60
CA VAL A 355 12.25 -6.79 -11.48
C VAL A 355 11.50 -7.34 -10.27
N HIS A 356 11.92 -8.51 -9.80
CA HIS A 356 11.44 -9.10 -8.55
C HIS A 356 12.19 -8.52 -7.35
N ARG A 357 11.44 -7.99 -6.38
CA ARG A 357 12.03 -7.41 -5.18
C ARG A 357 12.49 -8.49 -4.21
N GLU A 358 13.65 -8.23 -3.61
CA GLU A 358 14.23 -9.09 -2.55
C GLU A 358 14.28 -8.39 -1.19
N LYS A 359 14.27 -7.05 -1.16
CA LYS A 359 14.55 -6.27 0.05
C LYS A 359 13.39 -5.35 0.46
N SER A 360 13.01 -4.41 -0.38
CA SER A 360 11.99 -3.41 -0.03
C SER A 360 10.63 -3.72 -0.62
N SER A 361 9.57 -3.17 -0.01
CA SER A 361 8.19 -3.27 -0.49
C SER A 361 7.76 -4.70 -0.85
N ILE A 362 8.15 -5.68 -0.04
CA ILE A 362 7.73 -7.07 -0.22
C ILE A 362 6.31 -7.21 0.34
N SER A 363 5.33 -7.48 -0.51
CA SER A 363 3.97 -7.82 -0.09
C SER A 363 4.02 -9.08 0.76
N CYS A 364 3.54 -8.99 2.01
CA CYS A 364 3.45 -10.12 2.91
C CYS A 364 2.01 -10.27 3.43
N LEU A 365 1.53 -11.51 3.49
CA LEU A 365 0.19 -11.83 3.94
C LEU A 365 0.24 -12.97 4.95
N ARG A 366 -0.48 -12.79 6.07
CA ARG A 366 -0.76 -13.86 7.05
C ARG A 366 -2.16 -14.37 6.82
N TRP A 367 -2.32 -15.67 6.64
CA TRP A 367 -3.58 -16.37 6.37
C TRP A 367 -3.97 -17.25 7.56
N THR A 368 -5.24 -17.17 7.97
CA THR A 368 -5.84 -17.97 9.07
C THR A 368 -7.11 -18.69 8.62
N GLY A 369 -7.43 -18.69 7.32
CA GLY A 369 -8.66 -19.33 6.81
C GLY A 369 -8.64 -20.86 6.82
N ASP A 370 -7.47 -21.49 6.95
CA ASP A 370 -7.30 -22.93 7.19
C ASP A 370 -8.24 -23.42 8.29
N GLU A 371 -8.18 -22.76 9.45
CA GLU A 371 -8.92 -23.09 10.67
C GLU A 371 -10.45 -23.01 10.48
N HIS A 372 -10.89 -22.50 9.33
CA HIS A 372 -12.27 -22.28 8.95
C HIS A 372 -12.66 -23.00 7.66
N GLY A 373 -11.87 -23.97 7.22
CA GLY A 373 -12.16 -24.78 6.04
C GLY A 373 -12.02 -24.05 4.71
N LEU A 374 -11.27 -22.93 4.67
CA LEU A 374 -11.02 -22.17 3.44
C LEU A 374 -9.74 -22.60 2.70
N GLY A 375 -9.10 -23.68 3.17
CA GLY A 375 -7.84 -24.20 2.62
C GLY A 375 -6.59 -23.58 3.26
N GLN A 376 -5.45 -24.23 3.03
CA GLN A 376 -4.16 -23.84 3.63
C GLN A 376 -3.51 -22.63 2.94
N ASP A 377 -3.83 -22.42 1.66
CA ASP A 377 -3.26 -21.38 0.84
C ASP A 377 -4.34 -20.39 0.39
N VAL A 378 -3.89 -19.16 0.10
CA VAL A 378 -4.74 -18.09 -0.41
C VAL A 378 -4.03 -17.33 -1.51
N GLU A 379 -4.77 -16.94 -2.54
CA GLU A 379 -4.28 -16.10 -3.63
C GLU A 379 -4.67 -14.65 -3.38
N TRP A 380 -3.71 -13.72 -3.51
CA TRP A 380 -3.94 -12.29 -3.35
C TRP A 380 -4.16 -11.64 -4.72
N ILE A 381 -5.42 -11.37 -5.03
CA ILE A 381 -5.89 -10.67 -6.22
C ILE A 381 -5.78 -9.15 -6.01
N LEU A 382 -5.39 -8.41 -7.06
CA LEU A 382 -5.15 -6.97 -6.99
C LEU A 382 -4.09 -6.57 -5.93
N ASN A 383 -2.99 -7.34 -5.84
CA ASN A 383 -1.79 -6.97 -5.09
C ASN A 383 -1.04 -5.81 -5.79
N GLU A 384 -1.69 -4.66 -5.84
CA GLU A 384 -1.20 -3.43 -6.48
C GLU A 384 -0.90 -2.36 -5.42
N LYS A 385 -0.30 -1.24 -5.83
CA LYS A 385 0.18 -0.21 -4.90
C LYS A 385 -0.92 0.47 -4.08
N TYR A 386 -2.17 0.54 -4.56
CA TYR A 386 -3.26 1.14 -3.76
C TYR A 386 -3.48 0.43 -2.42
N THR A 387 -3.10 -0.85 -2.32
CA THR A 387 -3.22 -1.65 -1.09
C THR A 387 -2.18 -1.32 -0.01
N TRP A 388 -1.16 -0.52 -0.35
CA TRP A 388 -0.02 -0.18 0.51
C TRP A 388 -0.36 0.69 1.71
N CYS A 389 -1.34 1.60 1.55
CA CYS A 389 -1.80 2.49 2.62
C CYS A 389 -2.51 1.74 3.73
#